data_AF-A0AAV3T5V4-F1
#
_entry.id   AF-A0AAV3T5V4-F1
#
_cell.length_a   1.000
_cell.length_b   1.000
_cell.length_c   1.000
_cell.angle_alpha   90.00
_cell.angle_beta   90.00
_cell.angle_gamma   90.00
#
_symmetry.space_group_name_H-M   'P 1'
#
loop_
_entity.id
_entity.type
_entity.pdbx_description
1 polymer ?
#
loop_
_entity_poly.entity_id
_entity_poly.type
_entity_poly.pdbx_seq_one_letter_code
_entity_poly.pdbx_strand_id
1 'polypeptide(L)'
;MDLPDDFGALQALLLGSKLRVAGTVVLTLSVMLGAAVGLGVLGVPGVAAVDNEFGAVDESTTTIETDLVISNPNPVGVTLGDVRIDYGVSMNDVRVANGSREGVSLRPGNSTTELTTRMDNRQIPPWFASHVRNGERSRLVVDADVTSERLGRSKQFSIERSIETDLIGQFDSNETRPVEVEDSAITATPLVENPVLYVNETSADWGTVSRDRTPMNVEFVAYNPQAYPLTVTEIDYEITMNDVLVGEGGSETNAAILPDRSERIETTTAITNDNLDEWWVTHLENEQVTQLEIRFYATVEIEGQEFRVPVRALDHEETIETSIFEGEDS
;
A
#
# COMPACT_ATOMS: atom_id res chain seq x y z
N MET A 1 -47.17 -17.39 -7.65
CA MET A 1 -45.92 -17.75 -8.33
C MET A 1 -45.62 -16.59 -9.24
N ASP A 2 -44.45 -16.01 -9.00
CA ASP A 2 -43.83 -14.82 -9.57
C ASP A 2 -44.38 -13.41 -9.30
N LEU A 3 -43.43 -12.63 -8.80
CA LEU A 3 -43.42 -11.24 -8.38
C LEU A 3 -43.30 -10.32 -9.60
N PRO A 4 -43.79 -9.07 -9.52
CA PRO A 4 -43.34 -8.01 -10.40
C PRO A 4 -42.03 -7.37 -9.89
N ASP A 5 -41.18 -7.05 -10.85
CA ASP A 5 -39.96 -6.25 -10.73
C ASP A 5 -40.24 -4.86 -10.13
N ASP A 6 -39.63 -4.58 -8.97
CA ASP A 6 -39.36 -3.21 -8.53
C ASP A 6 -38.13 -3.20 -7.62
N PHE A 7 -36.94 -3.12 -8.22
CA PHE A 7 -35.68 -2.79 -7.53
C PHE A 7 -35.04 -1.54 -8.17
N GLY A 8 -35.88 -0.59 -8.57
CA GLY A 8 -35.48 0.68 -9.17
C GLY A 8 -35.75 1.87 -8.27
N ALA A 9 -35.36 1.84 -6.98
CA ALA A 9 -35.48 3.00 -6.10
C ALA A 9 -34.66 2.93 -4.80
N LEU A 10 -33.35 2.61 -4.88
CA LEU A 10 -32.40 2.90 -3.79
C LEU A 10 -31.05 3.45 -4.29
N GLN A 11 -30.99 3.92 -5.54
CA GLN A 11 -29.90 4.77 -6.02
C GLN A 11 -30.30 6.23 -5.83
N ALA A 12 -29.79 6.83 -4.75
CA ALA A 12 -29.56 8.26 -4.53
C ALA A 12 -29.89 8.60 -3.07
N LEU A 13 -28.87 8.66 -2.22
CA LEU A 13 -28.68 9.69 -1.17
C LEU A 13 -27.63 9.24 -0.14
N LEU A 14 -26.33 9.43 -0.46
CA LEU A 14 -25.24 9.73 0.48
C LEU A 14 -24.17 10.45 -0.37
N LEU A 15 -24.11 11.79 -0.47
CA LEU A 15 -23.60 12.78 0.49
C LEU A 15 -22.14 12.53 0.90
N GLY A 16 -21.22 13.36 0.39
CA GLY A 16 -19.84 13.58 0.87
C GLY A 16 -18.98 12.32 0.94
N SER A 17 -18.11 12.12 -0.04
CA SER A 17 -17.29 10.90 -0.21
C SER A 17 -16.50 10.52 1.05
N LYS A 18 -17.11 9.67 1.86
CA LYS A 18 -16.43 8.68 2.69
C LYS A 18 -16.68 7.35 2.00
N LEU A 19 -15.64 6.82 1.37
CA LEU A 19 -15.68 5.55 0.67
C LEU A 19 -15.76 4.41 1.68
N ARG A 20 -16.68 3.48 1.44
CA ARG A 20 -16.95 2.33 2.32
C ARG A 20 -16.21 1.11 1.78
N VAL A 21 -15.00 0.88 2.26
CA VAL A 21 -14.34 -0.43 2.14
C VAL A 21 -14.68 -1.21 3.40
N ALA A 22 -15.57 -2.20 3.32
CA ALA A 22 -16.02 -2.99 4.46
C ALA A 22 -15.41 -4.39 4.41
N GLY A 23 -14.43 -4.67 5.28
CA GLY A 23 -13.86 -6.00 5.46
C GLY A 23 -14.43 -6.70 6.70
N THR A 24 -15.12 -7.84 6.51
CA THR A 24 -15.69 -8.65 7.62
C THR A 24 -14.72 -9.75 8.05
N VAL A 25 -14.34 -9.76 9.33
CA VAL A 25 -13.50 -10.79 9.94
C VAL A 25 -14.25 -11.46 11.10
N VAL A 26 -14.51 -12.75 11.00
CA VAL A 26 -15.14 -13.53 12.08
C VAL A 26 -14.07 -14.03 13.04
N LEU A 27 -13.91 -13.37 14.18
CA LEU A 27 -12.94 -13.74 15.22
C LEU A 27 -13.61 -14.51 16.36
N THR A 28 -13.22 -15.76 16.60
CA THR A 28 -13.75 -16.53 17.74
C THR A 28 -13.01 -16.16 19.04
N LEU A 29 -13.38 -15.06 19.68
CA LEU A 29 -12.82 -14.65 20.98
C LEU A 29 -13.51 -15.36 22.14
N SER A 30 -12.81 -16.23 22.88
CA SER A 30 -13.34 -16.81 24.13
C SER A 30 -13.15 -15.82 25.28
N VAL A 31 -14.11 -14.91 25.50
CA VAL A 31 -14.03 -13.93 26.59
C VAL A 31 -14.20 -14.65 27.94
N MET A 32 -13.24 -14.47 28.85
CA MET A 32 -13.17 -15.15 30.15
C MET A 32 -14.34 -14.81 31.09
N LEU A 33 -15.48 -15.50 30.95
CA LEU A 33 -16.49 -15.66 32.02
C LEU A 33 -16.15 -16.90 32.88
N GLY A 34 -14.93 -16.97 33.40
CA GLY A 34 -14.39 -18.15 34.11
C GLY A 34 -14.84 -18.35 35.55
N ALA A 35 -16.10 -18.04 35.91
CA ALA A 35 -16.64 -18.39 37.23
C ALA A 35 -17.96 -19.18 37.17
N ALA A 36 -18.76 -19.05 36.11
CA ALA A 36 -20.01 -19.81 35.94
C ALA A 36 -19.90 -21.02 35.00
N VAL A 37 -18.85 -21.07 34.17
CA VAL A 37 -18.59 -22.16 33.20
C VAL A 37 -18.37 -23.52 33.88
N GLY A 38 -17.91 -23.54 35.13
CA GLY A 38 -17.73 -24.77 35.89
C GLY A 38 -19.02 -25.54 36.24
N LEU A 39 -20.20 -24.96 36.00
CA LEU A 39 -21.50 -25.56 36.34
C LEU A 39 -22.39 -25.94 35.13
N GLY A 40 -21.97 -25.66 33.89
CA GLY A 40 -22.65 -26.14 32.68
C GLY A 40 -23.95 -25.44 32.28
N VAL A 41 -24.30 -24.28 32.87
CA VAL A 41 -25.59 -23.59 32.63
C VAL A 41 -25.48 -22.32 31.77
N LEU A 42 -24.27 -21.76 31.58
CA LEU A 42 -24.05 -20.50 30.84
C LEU A 42 -22.98 -20.67 29.75
N GLY A 43 -23.27 -20.18 28.54
CA GLY A 43 -22.35 -20.17 27.39
C GLY A 43 -21.37 -18.99 27.44
N VAL A 44 -20.24 -19.11 26.73
CA VAL A 44 -19.19 -18.08 26.70
C VAL A 44 -19.53 -17.04 25.62
N PRO A 45 -19.61 -15.73 25.95
CA PRO A 45 -19.74 -14.70 24.92
C PRO A 45 -18.53 -14.72 23.99
N GLY A 46 -18.78 -14.55 22.70
CA GLY A 46 -17.74 -14.53 21.68
C GLY A 46 -17.95 -13.44 20.67
N VAL A 47 -16.87 -13.08 19.96
CA VAL A 47 -16.97 -12.20 18.80
C VAL A 47 -17.54 -13.00 17.64
N ALA A 48 -18.56 -12.45 17.00
CA ALA A 48 -19.29 -13.07 15.89
C ALA A 48 -18.88 -12.46 14.55
N ALA A 49 -18.55 -11.18 14.53
CA ALA A 49 -18.02 -10.46 13.38
C ALA A 49 -17.22 -9.24 13.85
N VAL A 50 -16.25 -8.84 13.03
CA VAL A 50 -15.50 -7.60 13.15
C VAL A 50 -15.49 -6.99 11.76
N ASP A 51 -16.18 -5.87 11.60
CA ASP A 51 -16.18 -5.12 10.35
C ASP A 51 -15.28 -3.91 10.53
N ASN A 52 -14.35 -3.68 9.61
CA ASN A 52 -13.47 -2.50 9.64
C ASN A 52 -13.65 -1.68 8.38
N GLU A 53 -13.65 -0.36 8.55
CA GLU A 53 -13.62 0.60 7.46
C GLU A 53 -12.67 1.76 7.77
N PHE A 54 -12.08 2.33 6.72
CA PHE A 54 -11.35 3.57 6.84
C PHE A 54 -12.33 4.74 6.94
N GLY A 55 -12.15 5.56 7.97
CA GLY A 55 -12.92 6.78 8.20
C GLY A 55 -12.23 8.00 7.59
N ALA A 56 -12.24 9.13 8.32
CA ALA A 56 -11.53 10.33 7.89
C ALA A 56 -10.01 10.11 7.86
N VAL A 57 -9.36 10.60 6.81
CA VAL A 57 -7.92 10.54 6.59
C VAL A 57 -7.38 11.94 6.26
N ASP A 58 -6.21 12.26 6.84
CA ASP A 58 -5.38 13.42 6.52
C ASP A 58 -3.90 13.03 6.62
N GLU A 59 -2.96 13.95 6.36
CA GLU A 59 -1.52 13.66 6.32
C GLU A 59 -0.97 13.19 7.67
N SER A 60 -1.67 13.51 8.78
CA SER A 60 -1.23 13.16 10.13
C SER A 60 -1.93 11.93 10.71
N THR A 61 -3.19 11.70 10.34
CA THR A 61 -4.07 10.75 11.01
C THR A 61 -4.99 10.04 10.03
N THR A 62 -5.04 8.71 10.12
CA THR A 62 -6.10 7.90 9.53
C THR A 62 -7.02 7.38 10.62
N THR A 63 -8.33 7.55 10.45
CA THR A 63 -9.34 6.96 11.34
C THR A 63 -9.71 5.57 10.83
N ILE A 64 -9.83 4.59 11.72
CA ILE A 64 -10.40 3.28 11.42
C ILE A 64 -11.64 3.13 12.28
N GLU A 65 -12.78 2.89 11.65
CA GLU A 65 -14.05 2.63 12.30
C GLU A 65 -14.26 1.12 12.30
N THR A 66 -14.47 0.55 13.49
CA THR A 66 -14.60 -0.90 13.67
C THR A 66 -15.92 -1.23 14.34
N ASP A 67 -16.73 -2.04 13.68
CA ASP A 67 -17.95 -2.61 14.21
C ASP A 67 -17.68 -4.00 14.78
N LEU A 68 -17.67 -4.09 16.11
CA LEU A 68 -17.46 -5.34 16.83
C LEU A 68 -18.80 -5.97 17.20
N VAL A 69 -19.18 -7.07 16.54
CA VAL A 69 -20.38 -7.83 16.88
C VAL A 69 -20.04 -8.90 17.90
N ILE A 70 -20.58 -8.79 19.11
CA ILE A 70 -20.39 -9.74 20.20
C ILE A 70 -21.68 -10.55 20.41
N SER A 71 -21.59 -11.87 20.31
CA SER A 71 -22.69 -12.78 20.59
C SER A 71 -22.62 -13.28 22.03
N ASN A 72 -23.66 -13.00 22.81
CA ASN A 72 -23.85 -13.52 24.15
C ASN A 72 -24.94 -14.60 24.14
N PRO A 73 -24.60 -15.89 24.24
CA PRO A 73 -25.58 -16.98 24.21
C PRO A 73 -26.44 -17.08 25.48
N ASN A 74 -26.17 -16.26 26.51
CA ASN A 74 -26.87 -16.33 27.78
C ASN A 74 -28.20 -15.56 27.76
N PRO A 75 -29.26 -16.06 28.41
CA PRO A 75 -30.57 -15.39 28.46
C PRO A 75 -30.58 -14.13 29.33
N VAL A 76 -29.47 -13.83 30.01
CA VAL A 76 -29.27 -12.63 30.84
C VAL A 76 -28.14 -11.78 30.26
N GLY A 77 -28.36 -10.46 30.22
CA GLY A 77 -27.33 -9.51 29.84
C GLY A 77 -26.29 -9.34 30.94
N VAL A 78 -25.06 -9.04 30.56
CA VAL A 78 -23.97 -8.72 31.49
C VAL A 78 -23.44 -7.34 31.14
N THR A 79 -23.56 -6.40 32.07
CA THR A 79 -22.87 -5.11 31.96
C THR A 79 -21.46 -5.29 32.49
N LEU A 80 -20.50 -5.35 31.57
CA LEU A 80 -19.08 -5.38 31.89
C LEU A 80 -18.56 -3.94 32.00
N GLY A 81 -19.16 -3.14 32.89
CA GLY A 81 -18.77 -1.74 33.12
C GLY A 81 -17.30 -1.59 33.57
N ASP A 82 -16.74 -2.65 34.15
CA ASP A 82 -15.37 -2.68 34.67
C ASP A 82 -14.40 -3.44 33.74
N VAL A 83 -14.81 -3.71 32.49
CA VAL A 83 -13.93 -4.30 31.48
C VAL A 83 -13.35 -3.19 30.61
N ARG A 84 -12.02 -3.14 30.59
CA ARG A 84 -11.21 -2.30 29.70
C ARG A 84 -10.58 -3.20 28.63
N ILE A 85 -10.62 -2.74 27.39
CA ILE A 85 -9.93 -3.35 26.25
C ILE A 85 -8.92 -2.31 25.79
N ASP A 86 -7.64 -2.59 25.95
CA ASP A 86 -6.56 -1.81 25.38
C ASP A 86 -6.03 -2.56 24.17
N TYR A 87 -5.75 -1.88 23.06
CA TYR A 87 -5.20 -2.53 21.87
C TYR A 87 -4.18 -1.66 21.14
N GLY A 88 -3.27 -2.31 20.44
CA GLY A 88 -2.27 -1.69 19.59
C GLY A 88 -2.19 -2.39 18.23
N VAL A 89 -2.02 -1.59 17.19
CA VAL A 89 -1.83 -2.07 15.81
C VAL A 89 -0.42 -1.76 15.38
N SER A 90 0.33 -2.78 14.97
CA SER A 90 1.70 -2.65 14.51
C SER A 90 1.84 -3.27 13.12
N MET A 91 2.68 -2.69 12.26
CA MET A 91 3.01 -3.24 10.95
C MET A 91 4.53 -3.37 10.87
N ASN A 92 5.05 -4.60 10.75
CA ASN A 92 6.49 -4.90 10.86
C ASN A 92 7.14 -4.27 12.11
N ASP A 93 6.47 -4.45 13.26
CA ASP A 93 6.92 -3.94 14.56
C ASP A 93 6.92 -2.40 14.68
N VAL A 94 6.47 -1.67 13.64
CA VAL A 94 6.18 -0.24 13.70
C VAL A 94 4.78 -0.05 14.26
N ARG A 95 4.67 0.51 15.47
CA ARG A 95 3.37 0.81 16.09
C ARG A 95 2.70 1.96 15.33
N VAL A 96 1.60 1.66 14.63
CA VAL A 96 0.87 2.64 13.82
C VAL A 96 -0.38 3.18 14.52
N ALA A 97 -1.00 2.40 15.41
CA ALA A 97 -2.18 2.85 16.15
C ALA A 97 -2.24 2.27 17.56
N ASN A 98 -2.93 2.99 18.44
CA ASN A 98 -3.31 2.50 19.77
C ASN A 98 -4.75 2.94 20.07
N GLY A 99 -5.48 2.13 20.81
CA GLY A 99 -6.80 2.49 21.29
C GLY A 99 -7.14 1.82 22.61
N SER A 100 -8.16 2.36 23.27
CA SER A 100 -8.68 1.82 24.51
C SER A 100 -10.20 1.98 24.53
N ARG A 101 -10.92 0.97 25.02
CA ARG A 101 -12.36 1.03 25.25
C ARG A 101 -12.69 0.56 26.66
N GLU A 102 -13.49 1.36 27.35
CA GLU A 102 -14.05 0.99 28.65
C GLU A 102 -15.55 0.73 28.51
N GLY A 103 -16.05 -0.25 29.27
CA GLY A 103 -17.46 -0.51 29.42
C GLY A 103 -18.08 -1.15 28.17
N VAL A 104 -18.23 -2.48 28.21
CA VAL A 104 -18.95 -3.23 27.18
C VAL A 104 -20.23 -3.79 27.79
N SER A 105 -21.39 -3.34 27.30
CA SER A 105 -22.67 -3.90 27.72
C SER A 105 -23.09 -5.00 26.75
N LEU A 106 -23.14 -6.25 27.23
CA LEU A 106 -23.58 -7.39 26.45
C LEU A 106 -25.04 -7.70 26.76
N ARG A 107 -25.94 -7.44 25.80
CA ARG A 107 -27.33 -7.93 25.89
C ARG A 107 -27.38 -9.41 25.52
N PRO A 108 -28.45 -10.16 25.85
CA PRO A 108 -28.67 -11.48 25.27
C PRO A 108 -28.67 -11.41 23.74
N GLY A 109 -28.04 -12.37 23.06
CA GLY A 109 -27.89 -12.38 21.61
C GLY A 109 -26.74 -11.51 21.11
N ASN A 110 -26.85 -11.00 19.88
CA ASN A 110 -25.81 -10.18 19.25
C ASN A 110 -25.91 -8.72 19.71
N SER A 111 -24.76 -8.13 20.05
CA SER A 111 -24.62 -6.71 20.39
C SER A 111 -23.46 -6.14 19.57
N THR A 112 -23.69 -5.05 18.84
CA THR A 112 -22.65 -4.32 18.11
C THR A 112 -22.04 -3.25 19.00
N THR A 113 -20.73 -3.11 18.98
CA THR A 113 -19.96 -2.06 19.64
C THR A 113 -19.08 -1.37 18.61
N GLU A 114 -19.34 -0.09 18.39
CA GLU A 114 -18.51 0.77 17.54
C GLU A 114 -17.22 1.15 18.29
N LEU A 115 -16.09 0.97 17.62
CA LEU A 115 -14.77 1.37 18.07
C LEU A 115 -14.18 2.33 17.05
N THR A 116 -13.53 3.39 17.52
CA THR A 116 -12.79 4.32 16.67
C THR A 116 -11.32 4.24 17.04
N THR A 117 -10.50 3.86 16.07
CA THR A 117 -9.04 3.82 16.19
C THR A 117 -8.46 5.01 15.43
N ARG A 118 -7.40 5.63 15.96
CA ARG A 118 -6.62 6.62 15.23
C ARG A 118 -5.23 6.08 14.97
N MET A 119 -4.88 6.02 13.70
CA MET A 119 -3.57 5.66 13.20
C MET A 119 -2.74 6.93 12.95
N ASP A 120 -1.46 6.88 13.32
CA ASP A 120 -0.50 7.97 13.17
C ASP A 120 0.22 7.85 11.83
N ASN A 121 -0.11 8.70 10.86
CA ASN A 121 0.40 8.59 9.49
C ASN A 121 1.88 8.94 9.37
N ARG A 122 2.46 9.60 10.39
CA ARG A 122 3.92 9.78 10.52
C ARG A 122 4.67 8.45 10.67
N GLN A 123 3.94 7.36 10.94
CA GLN A 123 4.49 6.01 11.02
C GLN A 123 4.44 5.27 9.67
N ILE A 124 3.82 5.84 8.62
CA ILE A 124 3.83 5.27 7.27
C ILE A 124 5.24 5.24 6.67
N PRO A 125 6.03 6.33 6.65
CA PRO A 125 7.40 6.28 6.13
C PRO A 125 8.29 5.18 6.77
N PRO A 126 8.38 5.05 8.11
CA PRO A 126 9.18 3.99 8.72
C PRO A 126 8.58 2.58 8.50
N TRP A 127 7.25 2.46 8.40
CA TRP A 127 6.60 1.21 8.04
C TRP A 127 6.93 0.79 6.61
N PHE A 128 6.74 1.66 5.62
CA PHE A 128 7.05 1.39 4.21
C PHE A 128 8.52 0.98 4.03
N ALA A 129 9.43 1.72 4.66
CA ALA A 129 10.84 1.36 4.67
C ALA A 129 11.11 -0.03 5.24
N SER A 130 10.34 -0.48 6.25
CA SER A 130 10.45 -1.83 6.80
C SER A 130 9.83 -2.90 5.91
N HIS A 131 8.75 -2.57 5.21
CA HIS A 131 8.07 -3.43 4.25
C HIS A 131 9.01 -3.78 3.10
N VAL A 132 9.62 -2.77 2.47
CA VAL A 132 10.60 -2.95 1.40
C VAL A 132 11.81 -3.75 1.87
N ARG A 133 12.36 -3.45 3.06
CA ARG A 133 13.47 -4.23 3.65
C ARG A 133 13.15 -5.70 3.88
N ASN A 134 11.87 -6.04 4.05
CA ASN A 134 11.41 -7.40 4.23
C ASN A 134 11.01 -8.07 2.90
N GLY A 135 11.44 -7.52 1.76
CA GLY A 135 11.10 -8.04 0.43
C GLY A 135 9.63 -7.83 0.12
N GLU A 136 9.14 -6.62 0.37
CA GLU A 136 7.75 -6.22 0.11
C GLU A 136 6.73 -7.04 0.90
N ARG A 137 7.08 -7.32 2.16
CA ARG A 137 6.25 -8.10 3.09
C ARG A 137 6.06 -7.34 4.39
N SER A 138 4.81 -7.24 4.80
CA SER A 138 4.39 -6.60 6.03
C SER A 138 3.60 -7.56 6.91
N ARG A 139 3.99 -7.65 8.18
CA ARG A 139 3.26 -8.35 9.22
C ARG A 139 2.42 -7.34 10.01
N LEU A 140 1.13 -7.32 9.76
CA LEU A 140 0.17 -6.55 10.56
C LEU A 140 -0.20 -7.37 11.80
N VAL A 141 0.02 -6.79 12.98
CA VAL A 141 -0.29 -7.40 14.27
C VAL A 141 -1.21 -6.48 15.05
N VAL A 142 -2.34 -7.04 15.51
CA VAL A 142 -3.25 -6.39 16.46
C VAL A 142 -3.17 -7.11 17.78
N ASP A 143 -2.54 -6.47 18.77
CA ASP A 143 -2.46 -6.97 20.14
C ASP A 143 -3.55 -6.30 20.97
N ALA A 144 -4.35 -7.09 21.68
CA ALA A 144 -5.42 -6.62 22.56
C ALA A 144 -5.29 -7.21 23.97
N ASP A 145 -5.30 -6.35 24.97
CA ASP A 145 -5.33 -6.65 26.40
C ASP A 145 -6.74 -6.39 26.94
N VAL A 146 -7.43 -7.46 27.34
CA VAL A 146 -8.76 -7.37 27.98
C VAL A 146 -8.59 -7.53 29.48
N THR A 147 -8.91 -6.49 30.24
CA THR A 147 -8.75 -6.44 31.70
C THR A 147 -10.09 -6.26 32.40
N SER A 148 -10.34 -7.06 33.45
CA SER A 148 -11.47 -6.88 34.37
C SER A 148 -10.96 -6.48 35.75
N GLU A 149 -11.19 -5.22 36.13
CA GLU A 149 -10.70 -4.67 37.41
C GLU A 149 -11.37 -5.38 38.60
N ARG A 150 -12.67 -5.64 38.53
CA ARG A 150 -13.44 -6.34 39.58
C ARG A 150 -12.93 -7.76 39.84
N LEU A 151 -12.53 -8.48 38.79
CA LEU A 151 -12.06 -9.85 38.90
C LEU A 151 -10.55 -9.94 39.12
N GLY A 152 -9.82 -8.83 38.96
CA GLY A 152 -8.36 -8.81 38.98
C GLY A 152 -7.74 -9.74 37.93
N ARG A 153 -8.38 -9.87 36.75
CA ARG A 153 -7.96 -10.78 35.67
C ARG A 153 -7.72 -10.01 34.39
N SER A 154 -6.70 -10.40 33.64
CA SER A 154 -6.46 -9.94 32.28
C SER A 154 -6.26 -11.12 31.33
N LYS A 155 -6.50 -10.89 30.03
CA LYS A 155 -6.22 -11.84 28.95
C LYS A 155 -5.75 -11.09 27.72
N GLN A 156 -4.66 -11.57 27.13
CA GLN A 156 -4.12 -11.08 25.87
C GLN A 156 -4.64 -11.90 24.69
N PHE A 157 -4.86 -11.18 23.61
CA PHE A 157 -5.19 -11.70 22.29
C PHE A 157 -4.26 -11.03 21.28
N SER A 158 -3.85 -11.79 20.27
CA SER A 158 -3.04 -11.27 19.17
C SER A 158 -3.58 -11.85 17.88
N ILE A 159 -3.73 -11.00 16.87
CA ILE A 159 -4.17 -11.36 15.53
C ILE A 159 -3.08 -10.88 14.58
N GLU A 160 -2.66 -11.77 13.69
CA GLU A 160 -1.61 -11.51 12.71
C GLU A 160 -2.15 -11.66 11.30
N ARG A 161 -1.69 -10.79 10.40
CA ARG A 161 -1.97 -10.82 8.96
C ARG A 161 -0.72 -10.47 8.15
N SER A 162 -0.59 -11.07 6.98
CA SER A 162 0.38 -10.71 5.95
C SER A 162 -0.20 -9.67 5.00
N ILE A 163 0.64 -8.74 4.59
CA ILE A 163 0.42 -7.84 3.46
C ILE A 163 1.64 -8.01 2.55
N GLU A 164 1.42 -8.33 1.29
CA GLU A 164 2.47 -8.58 0.30
C GLU A 164 2.20 -7.71 -0.93
N THR A 165 3.26 -7.13 -1.48
CA THR A 165 3.22 -6.44 -2.78
C THR A 165 4.34 -6.95 -3.67
N ASP A 166 4.27 -6.60 -4.95
CA ASP A 166 5.36 -6.77 -5.90
C ASP A 166 5.46 -5.49 -6.74
N LEU A 167 6.09 -4.47 -6.19
CA LEU A 167 6.31 -3.16 -6.77
C LEU A 167 7.56 -3.19 -7.67
N ILE A 168 8.64 -3.80 -7.17
CA ILE A 168 9.91 -3.79 -7.89
C ILE A 168 9.96 -4.82 -9.01
N GLY A 169 9.32 -5.98 -8.84
CA GLY A 169 9.33 -7.04 -9.85
C GLY A 169 8.61 -6.64 -11.14
N GLN A 170 7.73 -5.64 -11.09
CA GLN A 170 7.00 -5.13 -12.24
C GLN A 170 7.90 -4.39 -13.25
N PHE A 171 9.10 -3.99 -12.82
CA PHE A 171 10.11 -3.39 -13.71
C PHE A 171 10.80 -4.41 -14.60
N ASP A 172 10.76 -5.69 -14.25
CA ASP A 172 11.42 -6.75 -15.00
C ASP A 172 10.68 -7.01 -16.31
N SER A 173 11.33 -6.70 -17.43
CA SER A 173 10.79 -6.96 -18.76
C SER A 173 11.89 -7.37 -19.72
N ASN A 174 11.58 -8.36 -20.56
CA ASN A 174 12.41 -8.79 -21.69
C ASN A 174 11.80 -8.36 -23.04
N GLU A 175 10.79 -7.47 -23.01
CA GLU A 175 10.13 -6.98 -24.21
C GLU A 175 10.97 -5.87 -24.86
N THR A 176 11.29 -6.06 -26.14
CA THR A 176 11.96 -5.06 -26.95
C THR A 176 11.01 -3.93 -27.32
N ARG A 177 11.29 -2.73 -26.80
CA ARG A 177 10.48 -1.52 -26.98
C ARG A 177 11.27 -0.45 -27.75
N PRO A 178 10.73 0.14 -28.84
CA PRO A 178 11.39 1.23 -29.56
C PRO A 178 11.28 2.55 -28.80
N VAL A 179 12.30 3.41 -28.91
CA VAL A 179 12.24 4.81 -28.50
C VAL A 179 12.09 5.67 -29.75
N GLU A 180 10.92 6.29 -29.90
CA GLU A 180 10.58 7.02 -31.12
C GLU A 180 11.08 8.47 -31.10
N VAL A 181 11.41 9.00 -32.28
CA VAL A 181 11.86 10.40 -32.45
C VAL A 181 10.75 11.40 -32.09
N GLU A 182 9.48 11.04 -32.32
CA GLU A 182 8.31 11.88 -32.04
C GLU A 182 8.14 12.18 -30.55
N ASP A 183 8.70 11.32 -29.70
CA ASP A 183 8.70 11.48 -28.25
C ASP A 183 9.78 12.44 -27.76
N SER A 184 10.67 12.92 -28.64
CA SER A 184 11.91 13.61 -28.29
C SER A 184 12.02 15.01 -28.88
N ALA A 185 12.82 15.87 -28.24
CA ALA A 185 13.24 17.15 -28.83
C ALA A 185 14.17 16.98 -30.06
N ILE A 186 14.48 15.74 -30.47
CA ILE A 186 15.28 15.38 -31.65
C ILE A 186 14.42 15.46 -32.93
N THR A 187 13.38 16.29 -32.95
CA THR A 187 12.38 16.34 -34.03
C THR A 187 12.87 16.98 -35.34
N ALA A 188 14.17 17.27 -35.50
CA ALA A 188 14.67 18.08 -36.61
C ALA A 188 16.08 17.76 -37.16
N THR A 189 16.79 16.75 -36.65
CA THR A 189 18.10 16.38 -37.21
C THR A 189 17.93 15.28 -38.27
N PRO A 190 18.25 15.51 -39.56
CA PRO A 190 18.15 14.50 -40.62
C PRO A 190 19.17 13.34 -40.48
N LEU A 191 19.85 13.27 -39.33
CA LEU A 191 20.90 12.32 -39.01
C LEU A 191 20.37 11.15 -38.18
N VAL A 192 19.25 11.28 -37.48
CA VAL A 192 18.70 10.25 -36.59
C VAL A 192 17.56 9.53 -37.28
N GLU A 193 17.71 8.22 -37.51
CA GLU A 193 16.65 7.37 -38.04
C GLU A 193 15.72 6.94 -36.90
N ASN A 194 14.41 6.82 -37.18
CA ASN A 194 13.43 6.31 -36.22
C ASN A 194 13.39 4.78 -36.30
N PRO A 195 13.47 4.03 -35.18
CA PRO A 195 13.63 4.47 -33.79
C PRO A 195 15.06 4.90 -33.42
N VAL A 196 15.16 5.83 -32.46
CA VAL A 196 16.44 6.37 -31.97
C VAL A 196 17.28 5.24 -31.35
N LEU A 197 16.66 4.45 -30.47
CA LEU A 197 17.22 3.28 -29.82
C LEU A 197 16.13 2.26 -29.50
N TYR A 198 16.52 1.04 -29.15
CA TYR A 198 15.62 0.03 -28.60
C TYR A 198 16.00 -0.27 -27.15
N VAL A 199 15.02 -0.42 -26.27
CA VAL A 199 15.20 -0.98 -24.94
C VAL A 199 14.83 -2.45 -25.02
N ASN A 200 15.80 -3.35 -24.85
CA ASN A 200 15.60 -4.79 -24.99
C ASN A 200 15.17 -5.46 -23.68
N GLU A 201 15.71 -4.96 -22.57
CA GLU A 201 15.53 -5.54 -21.24
C GLU A 201 15.50 -4.40 -20.22
N THR A 202 14.63 -4.52 -19.22
CA THR A 202 14.64 -3.71 -17.99
C THR A 202 14.65 -4.65 -16.80
N SER A 203 15.37 -4.27 -15.76
CA SER A 203 15.28 -4.94 -14.46
C SER A 203 15.46 -3.94 -13.33
N ALA A 204 14.92 -4.27 -12.15
CA ALA A 204 15.12 -3.44 -10.97
C ALA A 204 15.22 -4.24 -9.68
N ASP A 205 15.98 -3.69 -8.73
CA ASP A 205 16.13 -4.22 -7.39
C ASP A 205 16.10 -3.09 -6.36
N TRP A 206 15.56 -3.40 -5.18
CA TRP A 206 15.64 -2.48 -4.05
C TRP A 206 17.09 -2.27 -3.60
N GLY A 207 17.47 -1.01 -3.44
CA GLY A 207 18.74 -0.61 -2.84
C GLY A 207 18.72 -0.66 -1.31
N THR A 208 19.74 -0.05 -0.69
CA THR A 208 19.81 0.05 0.77
C THR A 208 18.80 1.08 1.27
N VAL A 209 17.66 0.61 1.76
CA VAL A 209 16.60 1.46 2.32
C VAL A 209 17.06 2.16 3.59
N SER A 210 16.79 3.45 3.68
CA SER A 210 17.06 4.30 4.84
C SER A 210 15.76 4.83 5.44
N ARG A 211 15.85 5.72 6.43
CA ARG A 211 14.67 6.41 6.97
C ARG A 211 14.08 7.39 5.96
N ASP A 212 14.93 8.07 5.22
CA ASP A 212 14.52 9.22 4.40
C ASP A 212 14.35 8.84 2.92
N ARG A 213 14.98 7.74 2.49
CA ARG A 213 14.97 7.29 1.10
C ARG A 213 14.83 5.78 0.97
N THR A 214 14.09 5.38 -0.06
CA THR A 214 13.96 4.00 -0.55
C THR A 214 14.51 3.93 -1.98
N PRO A 215 15.80 3.61 -2.16
CA PRO A 215 16.41 3.57 -3.49
C PRO A 215 15.97 2.35 -4.30
N MET A 216 15.83 2.52 -5.61
CA MET A 216 15.65 1.45 -6.61
C MET A 216 16.83 1.50 -7.57
N ASN A 217 17.55 0.39 -7.70
CA ASN A 217 18.58 0.25 -8.72
C ASN A 217 17.89 -0.27 -9.97
N VAL A 218 17.94 0.50 -11.04
CA VAL A 218 17.28 0.19 -12.32
C VAL A 218 18.37 -0.05 -13.35
N GLU A 219 18.24 -1.13 -14.09
CA GLU A 219 19.10 -1.47 -15.21
C GLU A 219 18.26 -1.57 -16.48
N PHE A 220 18.81 -1.08 -17.59
CA PHE A 220 18.24 -1.32 -18.91
C PHE A 220 19.30 -1.63 -19.96
N VAL A 221 18.93 -2.48 -20.91
CA VAL A 221 19.79 -2.88 -22.03
C VAL A 221 19.32 -2.15 -23.29
N ALA A 222 20.09 -1.13 -23.70
CA ALA A 222 19.76 -0.30 -24.84
C ALA A 222 20.54 -0.74 -26.10
N TYR A 223 19.86 -0.97 -27.22
CA TYR A 223 20.45 -1.27 -28.52
C TYR A 223 20.43 -0.04 -29.44
N ASN A 224 21.56 0.24 -30.09
CA ASN A 224 21.71 1.34 -31.03
C ASN A 224 21.56 0.86 -32.49
N PRO A 225 20.45 1.18 -33.18
CA PRO A 225 20.26 0.89 -34.59
C PRO A 225 20.95 1.90 -35.53
N GLN A 226 21.49 3.00 -35.00
CA GLN A 226 22.12 4.05 -35.79
C GLN A 226 23.51 3.61 -36.28
N ALA A 227 23.93 4.15 -37.43
CA ALA A 227 25.25 3.87 -38.01
C ALA A 227 26.43 4.56 -37.29
N TYR A 228 26.16 5.32 -36.22
CA TYR A 228 27.12 6.08 -35.42
C TYR A 228 26.84 5.90 -33.92
N PRO A 229 27.86 6.08 -33.04
CA PRO A 229 27.67 5.89 -31.61
C PRO A 229 26.72 6.93 -31.01
N LEU A 230 25.93 6.50 -30.03
CA LEU A 230 25.11 7.36 -29.18
C LEU A 230 25.72 7.36 -27.77
N THR A 231 25.84 8.52 -27.13
CA THR A 231 26.31 8.59 -25.74
C THR A 231 25.17 9.05 -24.86
N VAL A 232 24.78 8.26 -23.86
CA VAL A 232 23.88 8.71 -22.79
C VAL A 232 24.74 9.36 -21.71
N THR A 233 24.49 10.63 -21.42
CA THR A 233 25.27 11.44 -20.46
C THR A 233 24.55 11.63 -19.13
N GLU A 234 23.22 11.52 -19.13
CA GLU A 234 22.40 11.68 -17.91
C GLU A 234 21.09 10.91 -18.04
N ILE A 235 20.57 10.43 -16.92
CA ILE A 235 19.23 9.86 -16.81
C ILE A 235 18.53 10.53 -15.64
N ASP A 236 17.50 11.32 -15.94
CA ASP A 236 16.56 11.85 -14.95
C ASP A 236 15.39 10.88 -14.77
N TYR A 237 14.75 10.98 -13.60
CA TYR A 237 13.54 10.26 -13.29
C TYR A 237 12.55 11.12 -12.49
N GLU A 238 11.27 10.78 -12.63
CA GLU A 238 10.16 11.27 -11.82
C GLU A 238 9.30 10.07 -11.40
N ILE A 239 8.92 9.99 -10.13
CA ILE A 239 8.09 8.92 -9.56
C ILE A 239 6.87 9.58 -8.93
N THR A 240 5.69 9.23 -9.41
CA THR A 240 4.43 9.64 -8.81
C THR A 240 3.64 8.42 -8.33
N MET A 241 2.89 8.61 -7.24
CA MET A 241 1.95 7.62 -6.75
C MET A 241 0.62 8.34 -6.50
N ASN A 242 -0.41 8.05 -7.31
CA ASN A 242 -1.67 8.80 -7.33
C ASN A 242 -1.45 10.31 -7.52
N ASP A 243 -0.65 10.69 -8.51
CA ASP A 243 -0.25 12.09 -8.82
C ASP A 243 0.56 12.79 -7.72
N VAL A 244 0.88 12.12 -6.60
CA VAL A 244 1.78 12.65 -5.57
C VAL A 244 3.22 12.39 -5.99
N LEU A 245 4.03 13.45 -6.14
CA LEU A 245 5.46 13.33 -6.44
C LEU A 245 6.20 12.74 -5.25
N VAL A 246 6.55 11.46 -5.33
CA VAL A 246 7.26 10.74 -4.26
C VAL A 246 8.74 10.57 -4.56
N GLY A 247 9.22 10.90 -5.76
CA GLY A 247 10.64 10.85 -6.07
C GLY A 247 10.98 11.63 -7.33
N GLU A 248 12.08 12.37 -7.30
CA GLU A 248 12.68 12.99 -8.48
C GLU A 248 14.20 13.00 -8.31
N GLY A 249 14.92 12.97 -9.43
CA GLY A 249 16.37 13.05 -9.43
C GLY A 249 16.97 12.71 -10.78
N GLY A 250 18.30 12.62 -10.82
CA GLY A 250 19.03 12.21 -11.99
C GLY A 250 20.38 11.63 -11.63
N SER A 251 20.91 10.80 -12.53
CA SER A 251 22.24 10.21 -12.43
C SER A 251 23.04 10.56 -13.67
N GLU A 252 24.21 11.17 -13.47
CA GLU A 252 25.21 11.32 -14.53
C GLU A 252 25.71 9.94 -14.95
N THR A 253 25.82 9.72 -16.26
CA THR A 253 26.40 8.52 -16.84
C THR A 253 27.25 8.90 -18.05
N ASN A 254 27.98 7.95 -18.62
CA ASN A 254 28.74 8.16 -19.86
C ASN A 254 28.73 6.86 -20.66
N ALA A 255 27.51 6.37 -20.93
CA ALA A 255 27.29 5.10 -21.61
C ALA A 255 27.33 5.31 -23.13
N ALA A 256 28.41 4.84 -23.75
CA ALA A 256 28.56 4.89 -25.21
C ALA A 256 27.99 3.62 -25.86
N ILE A 257 26.85 3.75 -26.52
CA ILE A 257 26.18 2.68 -27.25
C ILE A 257 26.69 2.67 -28.70
N LEU A 258 27.57 1.73 -29.01
CA LEU A 258 28.17 1.61 -30.35
C LEU A 258 27.15 1.18 -31.41
N PRO A 259 27.40 1.46 -32.70
CA PRO A 259 26.55 1.01 -33.80
C PRO A 259 26.33 -0.51 -33.81
N ASP A 260 25.08 -0.94 -34.02
CA ASP A 260 24.67 -2.34 -34.04
C ASP A 260 25.09 -3.12 -32.77
N ARG A 261 25.13 -2.44 -31.62
CA ARG A 261 25.47 -3.02 -30.32
C ARG A 261 24.47 -2.61 -29.26
N SER A 262 24.41 -3.45 -28.22
CA SER A 262 23.71 -3.16 -26.99
C SER A 262 24.69 -2.72 -25.91
N GLU A 263 24.25 -1.78 -25.09
CA GLU A 263 24.96 -1.33 -23.89
C GLU A 263 24.03 -1.47 -22.69
N ARG A 264 24.59 -1.87 -21.55
CA ARG A 264 23.91 -1.93 -20.27
C ARG A 264 24.07 -0.58 -19.58
N ILE A 265 22.96 0.00 -19.13
CA ILE A 265 22.95 1.29 -18.47
C ILE A 265 22.26 1.12 -17.11
N GLU A 266 22.96 1.55 -16.07
CA GLU A 266 22.50 1.47 -14.69
C GLU A 266 22.18 2.87 -14.18
N THR A 267 21.10 3.00 -13.42
CA THR A 267 20.72 4.23 -12.71
C THR A 267 20.15 3.90 -11.35
N THR A 268 20.30 4.82 -10.39
CA THR A 268 19.66 4.69 -9.08
C THR A 268 18.57 5.74 -8.97
N THR A 269 17.32 5.29 -8.92
CA THR A 269 16.19 6.14 -8.56
C THR A 269 15.89 6.00 -7.06
N ALA A 270 15.10 6.91 -6.50
CA ALA A 270 14.74 6.82 -5.09
C ALA A 270 13.39 7.48 -4.81
N ILE A 271 12.59 6.78 -4.02
CA ILE A 271 11.43 7.33 -3.33
C ILE A 271 11.94 8.12 -2.11
N THR A 272 11.45 9.35 -1.97
CA THR A 272 11.63 10.22 -0.80
C THR A 272 10.53 9.91 0.20
N ASN A 273 10.92 9.30 1.32
CA ASN A 273 9.95 8.74 2.26
C ASN A 273 9.09 9.81 2.96
N ASP A 274 9.56 11.06 3.02
CA ASP A 274 8.83 12.18 3.62
C ASP A 274 7.55 12.57 2.86
N ASN A 275 7.39 12.14 1.60
CA ASN A 275 6.18 12.40 0.80
C ASN A 275 5.18 11.23 0.84
N LEU A 276 5.49 10.16 1.60
CA LEU A 276 4.65 8.96 1.65
C LEU A 276 3.40 9.12 2.53
N ASP A 277 3.36 10.09 3.44
CA ASP A 277 2.17 10.42 4.21
C ASP A 277 1.08 11.07 3.33
N GLU A 278 1.46 11.94 2.40
CA GLU A 278 0.54 12.49 1.39
C GLU A 278 0.04 11.41 0.43
N TRP A 279 0.93 10.54 -0.08
CA TRP A 279 0.53 9.38 -0.89
C TRP A 279 -0.45 8.47 -0.13
N TRP A 280 -0.24 8.26 1.17
CA TRP A 280 -1.11 7.40 1.96
C TRP A 280 -2.56 7.90 2.01
N VAL A 281 -2.75 9.22 2.07
CA VAL A 281 -4.08 9.83 1.98
C VAL A 281 -4.74 9.46 0.67
N THR A 282 -4.08 9.71 -0.45
CA THR A 282 -4.65 9.46 -1.78
C THR A 282 -4.87 7.97 -2.05
N HIS A 283 -4.00 7.09 -1.52
CA HIS A 283 -4.19 5.65 -1.56
C HIS A 283 -5.49 5.21 -0.88
N LEU A 284 -5.76 5.69 0.33
CA LEU A 284 -6.98 5.34 1.06
C LEU A 284 -8.24 6.00 0.46
N GLU A 285 -8.12 7.23 -0.05
CA GLU A 285 -9.21 7.89 -0.77
C GLU A 285 -9.55 7.20 -2.09
N ASN A 286 -8.59 6.52 -2.71
CA ASN A 286 -8.78 5.71 -3.91
C ASN A 286 -9.04 4.23 -3.58
N GLU A 287 -9.73 3.92 -2.47
CA GLU A 287 -10.13 2.55 -2.11
C GLU A 287 -8.95 1.57 -1.96
N GLN A 288 -7.82 2.04 -1.44
CA GLN A 288 -6.55 1.29 -1.35
C GLN A 288 -5.95 0.92 -2.72
N VAL A 289 -6.19 1.79 -3.72
CA VAL A 289 -5.60 1.67 -5.05
C VAL A 289 -4.57 2.79 -5.26
N THR A 290 -3.42 2.42 -5.80
CA THR A 290 -2.38 3.36 -6.21
C THR A 290 -2.01 3.17 -7.67
N GLN A 291 -2.07 4.25 -8.44
CA GLN A 291 -1.42 4.35 -9.73
C GLN A 291 0.02 4.78 -9.49
N LEU A 292 0.97 3.86 -9.67
CA LEU A 292 2.39 4.16 -9.68
C LEU A 292 2.80 4.54 -11.10
N GLU A 293 3.45 5.69 -11.26
CA GLU A 293 4.04 6.09 -12.53
C GLU A 293 5.51 6.46 -12.30
N ILE A 294 6.40 5.86 -13.09
CA ILE A 294 7.81 6.26 -13.17
C ILE A 294 8.10 6.72 -14.59
N ARG A 295 8.56 7.96 -14.72
CA ARG A 295 8.97 8.55 -16.00
C ARG A 295 10.47 8.71 -16.05
N PHE A 296 11.07 8.38 -17.20
CA PHE A 296 12.51 8.55 -17.42
C PHE A 296 12.81 9.55 -18.53
N TYR A 297 13.86 10.34 -18.34
CA TYR A 297 14.39 11.23 -19.37
C TYR A 297 15.89 10.98 -19.53
N ALA A 298 16.35 10.72 -20.75
CA ALA A 298 17.76 10.56 -21.05
C ALA A 298 18.31 11.81 -21.73
N THR A 299 19.48 12.27 -21.31
CA THR A 299 20.28 13.22 -22.09
C THR A 299 21.21 12.42 -22.99
N VAL A 300 21.04 12.58 -24.30
CA VAL A 300 21.80 11.88 -25.33
C VAL A 300 22.68 12.86 -26.08
N GLU A 301 23.98 12.62 -26.12
CA GLU A 301 24.93 13.35 -26.94
C GLU A 301 25.08 12.69 -28.32
N ILE A 302 24.89 13.50 -29.37
CA ILE A 302 25.06 13.12 -30.78
C ILE A 302 25.93 14.17 -31.45
N GLU A 303 27.10 13.76 -31.95
CA GLU A 303 28.08 14.64 -32.59
C GLU A 303 28.42 15.91 -31.77
N GLY A 304 28.46 15.79 -30.43
CA GLY A 304 28.77 16.89 -29.52
C GLY A 304 27.61 17.84 -29.22
N GLN A 305 26.37 17.47 -29.58
CA GLN A 305 25.14 18.17 -29.19
C GLN A 305 24.32 17.28 -28.26
N GLU A 306 23.83 17.84 -27.15
CA GLU A 306 23.01 17.12 -26.18
C GLU A 306 21.52 17.34 -26.44
N PHE A 307 20.75 16.27 -26.33
CA PHE A 307 19.31 16.25 -26.50
C PHE A 307 18.66 15.54 -25.31
N ARG A 308 17.69 16.19 -24.66
CA ARG A 308 16.85 15.54 -23.65
C ARG A 308 15.70 14.80 -24.32
N VAL A 309 15.60 13.51 -24.03
CA VAL A 309 14.67 12.56 -24.66
C VAL A 309 13.84 11.90 -23.56
N PRO A 310 12.52 12.14 -23.51
CA PRO A 310 11.60 11.26 -22.80
C PRO A 310 11.78 9.82 -23.29
N VAL A 311 12.06 8.89 -22.39
CA VAL A 311 12.28 7.50 -22.74
C VAL A 311 11.04 6.70 -22.39
N ARG A 312 9.95 6.91 -23.15
CA ARG A 312 8.66 6.25 -22.90
C ARG A 312 8.72 4.72 -22.89
N ALA A 313 9.72 4.16 -23.57
CA ALA A 313 10.01 2.73 -23.52
C ALA A 313 10.44 2.25 -22.11
N LEU A 314 10.93 3.14 -21.25
CA LEU A 314 11.28 2.90 -19.85
C LEU A 314 10.18 3.38 -18.88
N ASP A 315 9.23 4.18 -19.34
CA ASP A 315 8.13 4.63 -18.50
C ASP A 315 7.34 3.41 -18.01
N HIS A 316 6.99 3.42 -16.72
CA HIS A 316 6.30 2.32 -16.07
C HIS A 316 5.05 2.87 -15.39
N GLU A 317 3.90 2.30 -15.73
CA GLU A 317 2.61 2.60 -15.13
C GLU A 317 2.01 1.31 -14.59
N GLU A 318 1.70 1.25 -13.30
CA GLU A 318 1.13 0.06 -12.67
C GLU A 318 0.05 0.43 -11.66
N THR A 319 -0.97 -0.43 -11.55
CA THR A 319 -2.01 -0.31 -10.52
C THR A 319 -1.69 -1.26 -9.37
N ILE A 320 -1.48 -0.70 -8.19
CA ILE A 320 -1.22 -1.43 -6.96
C ILE A 320 -2.49 -1.40 -6.12
N GLU A 321 -3.03 -2.58 -5.83
CA GLU A 321 -4.19 -2.74 -4.96
C GLU A 321 -3.77 -3.39 -3.65
N THR A 322 -4.27 -2.87 -2.53
CA THR A 322 -4.09 -3.53 -1.23
C THR A 322 -5.43 -3.77 -0.55
N SER A 323 -5.50 -4.82 0.28
CA SER A 323 -6.66 -5.07 1.12
C SER A 323 -6.22 -5.32 2.55
N ILE A 324 -6.07 -4.24 3.31
CA ILE A 324 -5.54 -4.27 4.68
C ILE A 324 -6.52 -4.95 5.65
N PHE A 325 -7.82 -4.88 5.37
CA PHE A 325 -8.87 -5.44 6.24
C PHE A 325 -9.42 -6.79 5.78
N GLU A 326 -9.32 -7.15 4.51
CA GLU A 326 -9.80 -8.47 4.05
C GLU A 326 -8.75 -9.54 4.34
N GLY A 327 -9.22 -10.73 4.70
CA GLY A 327 -8.32 -11.87 4.91
C GLY A 327 -8.09 -12.59 3.59
N GLU A 328 -6.95 -13.27 3.46
CA GLU A 328 -6.82 -14.31 2.44
C GLU A 328 -7.85 -15.41 2.78
N ASP A 329 -8.86 -15.58 1.93
CA ASP A 329 -9.69 -16.78 1.95
C ASP A 329 -8.78 -17.97 1.64
N SER A 330 -8.45 -18.75 2.68
CA SER A 330 -7.71 -20.01 2.56
C SER A 330 -8.59 -21.17 2.08
#